data_AF-A0A972WC36-F1
#
_entry.id   AF-A0A972WC36-F1
#
_cell.length_a   1.000
_cell.length_b   1.000
_cell.length_c   1.000
_cell.angle_alpha   90.00
_cell.angle_beta   90.00
_cell.angle_gamma   90.00
#
_symmetry.space_group_name_H-M   'P 1'
#
loop_
_entity.id
_entity.type
_entity.pdbx_description
1 polymer ?
#
loop_
_entity_poly.entity_id
_entity_poly.type
_entity_poly.pdbx_seq_one_letter_code
_entity_poly.pdbx_strand_id
1 'polypeptide(L)'
;MTNEMALWLSIGAGALAVLFGIFSTQWIIKQPTGTSRMQEIQAAIQEGANAYMNRQYMTIGAVGVVLFFALGFALKWPTAIGFAIGAILSGLAGYIGMFVS
;
A
#
# COMPACT_ATOMS: atom_id res chain seq x y z
N MET A 1 -22.86 21.82 -4.10
CA MET A 1 -22.69 20.76 -3.09
C MET A 1 -22.23 21.42 -1.81
N THR A 2 -22.81 21.10 -0.65
CA THR A 2 -22.29 21.57 0.65
C THR A 2 -20.99 20.84 0.96
N ASN A 3 -20.06 21.50 1.66
CA ASN A 3 -18.77 20.90 2.05
C ASN A 3 -18.96 19.60 2.84
N GLU A 4 -20.00 19.54 3.68
CA GLU A 4 -20.36 18.34 4.44
C GLU A 4 -20.72 17.16 3.55
N MET A 5 -21.53 17.39 2.51
CA MET A 5 -21.90 16.33 1.56
C MET A 5 -20.68 15.83 0.77
N ALA A 6 -19.74 16.72 0.42
CA ALA A 6 -18.51 16.33 -0.26
C ALA A 6 -17.60 15.45 0.61
N LEU A 7 -17.50 15.71 1.92
CA LEU A 7 -16.71 14.91 2.85
C LEU A 7 -17.27 13.48 2.98
N TRP A 8 -18.59 13.35 3.18
CA TRP A 8 -19.23 12.04 3.28
C TRP A 8 -19.11 11.23 1.99
N LEU A 9 -19.26 11.86 0.82
CA LEU A 9 -19.04 11.19 -0.47
C LEU A 9 -17.59 10.73 -0.64
N SER A 10 -16.61 11.53 -0.20
CA SER A 10 -15.19 11.18 -0.30
C SER A 10 -14.84 9.96 0.56
N ILE A 11 -15.35 9.92 1.80
CA ILE A 11 -15.19 8.77 2.70
C ILE A 11 -15.87 7.52 2.10
N GLY A 12 -17.10 7.68 1.61
CA GLY A 12 -17.84 6.59 0.97
C GLY A 12 -17.12 6.01 -0.26
N ALA A 13 -16.57 6.88 -1.12
CA ALA A 13 -15.80 6.46 -2.28
C ALA A 13 -14.52 5.70 -1.88
N GLY A 14 -13.82 6.16 -0.85
CA GLY A 14 -12.65 5.46 -0.31
C GLY A 14 -12.99 4.06 0.20
N ALA A 15 -14.09 3.93 0.95
CA ALA A 15 -14.55 2.63 1.44
C ALA A 15 -14.93 1.68 0.28
N LEU A 16 -15.64 2.17 -0.73
CA LEU A 16 -16.00 1.39 -1.92
C LEU A 16 -14.77 0.94 -2.71
N ALA A 17 -13.76 1.80 -2.85
CA ALA A 17 -12.52 1.45 -3.53
C ALA A 17 -11.77 0.31 -2.80
N VAL A 18 -11.71 0.35 -1.47
CA VAL A 18 -11.10 -0.73 -0.67
C VAL A 18 -11.89 -2.03 -0.81
N LEU A 19 -13.22 -1.99 -0.74
CA LEU A 19 -14.06 -3.18 -0.92
C LEU A 19 -13.88 -3.80 -2.30
N PHE A 20 -13.83 -2.97 -3.34
CA PHE A 20 -13.56 -3.43 -4.70
C PHE A 20 -12.17 -4.06 -4.81
N GLY A 21 -11.14 -3.42 -4.25
CA GLY A 21 -9.78 -3.96 -4.23
C GLY A 21 -9.69 -5.33 -3.55
N ILE A 22 -10.38 -5.52 -2.43
CA ILE A 22 -10.47 -6.82 -1.73
C ILE A 22 -11.16 -7.86 -2.63
N PHE A 23 -12.30 -7.51 -3.22
CA PHE A 23 -13.03 -8.41 -4.11
C PHE A 23 -12.19 -8.83 -5.33
N SER A 24 -11.57 -7.87 -6.02
CA SER A 24 -10.73 -8.12 -7.19
C SER A 24 -9.52 -8.99 -6.84
N THR A 25 -8.86 -8.71 -5.72
CA THR A 25 -7.73 -9.52 -5.25
C THR A 25 -8.14 -10.97 -5.03
N GLN A 26 -9.24 -11.20 -4.32
CA GLN A 26 -9.76 -12.55 -4.07
C GLN A 26 -10.20 -13.26 -5.34
N TRP A 27 -10.72 -12.53 -6.31
CA TRP A 27 -11.11 -13.10 -7.60
C TRP A 27 -9.88 -13.50 -8.45
N ILE A 28 -8.82 -12.69 -8.45
CA ILE A 28 -7.57 -12.97 -9.19
C ILE A 28 -6.86 -14.20 -8.62
N ILE A 29 -6.69 -14.28 -7.29
CA ILE A 29 -5.95 -15.38 -6.65
C ILE A 29 -6.65 -16.74 -6.85
N LYS A 30 -7.97 -16.74 -7.09
CA LYS A 30 -8.74 -17.96 -7.40
C LYS A 30 -8.62 -18.42 -8.84
N GLN A 31 -8.02 -17.64 -9.73
CA GLN A 31 -7.84 -18.05 -11.12
C GLN A 31 -6.86 -19.23 -11.20
N PRO A 32 -7.04 -20.16 -12.15
CA PRO A 32 -6.18 -21.32 -12.27
C PRO A 32 -4.73 -20.88 -12.52
N THR A 33 -3.83 -21.42 -11.70
CA THR A 33 -2.40 -21.26 -11.92
C THR A 33 -1.99 -22.05 -13.16
N GLY A 34 -1.07 -21.51 -13.95
CA GLY A 34 -0.64 -22.08 -15.24
C GLY A 34 0.06 -23.44 -15.11
N THR A 35 0.85 -23.81 -16.12
CA THR A 35 1.61 -25.08 -16.10
C THR A 35 2.62 -25.10 -14.95
N SER A 36 3.12 -26.29 -14.58
CA SER A 36 4.17 -26.45 -13.56
C SER A 36 5.37 -25.54 -13.83
N ARG A 37 5.80 -25.47 -15.10
CA ARG A 37 6.89 -24.58 -15.52
C ARG A 37 6.58 -23.09 -15.31
N MET A 38 5.33 -22.66 -15.52
CA MET A 38 4.92 -21.28 -15.25
C MET A 38 4.96 -20.96 -13.75
N GLN A 39 4.53 -21.91 -12.91
CA GLN A 39 4.54 -21.74 -11.45
C GLN A 39 5.97 -21.66 -10.90
N GLU A 40 6.90 -22.47 -11.40
CA GLU A 40 8.32 -22.39 -11.06
C GLU A 40 8.92 -21.01 -11.38
N ILE A 41 8.63 -20.49 -12.57
CA ILE A 41 9.12 -19.16 -13.00
C ILE A 41 8.51 -18.06 -12.13
N GLN A 42 7.20 -18.13 -11.88
CA GLN A 42 6.51 -17.18 -11.01
C GLN A 42 7.10 -17.16 -9.60
N ALA A 43 7.41 -18.33 -9.02
CA ALA A 43 8.01 -18.42 -7.70
C ALA A 43 9.38 -17.74 -7.63
N ALA A 44 10.24 -17.95 -8.64
CA ALA A 44 11.54 -17.28 -8.72
C ALA A 44 11.40 -15.75 -8.89
N ILE A 45 10.42 -15.29 -9.67
CA ILE A 45 10.11 -13.86 -9.82
C ILE A 45 9.63 -13.28 -8.48
N GLN A 46 8.72 -13.96 -7.79
CA GLN A 46 8.21 -13.52 -6.49
C GLN A 46 9.31 -13.46 -5.43
N GLU A 47 10.23 -14.41 -5.40
CA GLU A 47 11.38 -14.38 -4.48
C GLU A 47 12.23 -13.11 -4.71
N GLY A 48 12.57 -12.82 -5.97
CA GLY A 48 13.33 -11.63 -6.33
C GLY A 48 12.58 -10.32 -6.02
N ALA A 49 11.30 -10.26 -6.33
CA ALA A 49 10.45 -9.09 -6.07
C ALA A 49 10.33 -8.81 -4.56
N ASN A 50 10.11 -9.85 -3.75
CA ASN A 50 10.07 -9.74 -2.29
C ASN A 50 11.40 -9.26 -1.72
N ALA A 51 12.52 -9.81 -2.18
CA ALA A 51 13.85 -9.38 -1.74
C ALA A 51 14.12 -7.90 -2.08
N TYR A 52 13.76 -7.46 -3.28
CA TYR A 52 13.89 -6.07 -3.71
C TYR A 52 13.01 -5.14 -2.87
N MET A 53 11.73 -5.46 -2.71
CA MET A 53 10.80 -4.61 -1.96
C MET A 53 11.16 -4.52 -0.49
N ASN A 54 11.58 -5.62 0.14
CA ASN A 54 12.03 -5.58 1.53
C ASN A 54 13.24 -4.64 1.71
N ARG A 55 14.22 -4.70 0.80
CA ARG A 55 15.35 -3.76 0.80
C ARG A 55 14.93 -2.31 0.59
N GLN A 56 14.04 -2.07 -0.38
CA GLN A 56 13.57 -0.73 -0.70
C GLN A 56 12.76 -0.13 0.46
N TYR A 57 11.81 -0.88 1.01
CA TYR A 57 10.92 -0.44 2.08
C TYR A 57 11.65 -0.22 3.39
N MET A 58 12.67 -1.01 3.70
CA MET A 58 13.54 -0.73 4.86
C MET A 58 14.22 0.63 4.73
N THR A 59 14.72 0.95 3.54
CA THR A 59 15.40 2.23 3.27
C THR A 59 14.42 3.40 3.32
N ILE A 60 13.27 3.27 2.65
CA ILE A 60 12.19 4.28 2.66
C ILE A 60 11.66 4.48 4.09
N GLY A 61 11.48 3.40 4.86
CA GLY A 61 11.04 3.44 6.24
C GLY A 61 11.99 4.22 7.14
N ALA A 62 13.29 4.00 6.99
CA ALA A 62 14.30 4.78 7.71
C ALA A 62 14.21 6.28 7.39
N VAL A 63 14.08 6.65 6.12
CA VAL A 63 13.87 8.06 5.70
C VAL A 63 12.55 8.60 6.26
N GLY A 64 11.48 7.80 6.24
CA GLY A 64 10.18 8.15 6.78
C GLY A 64 10.23 8.49 8.28
N VAL A 65 10.98 7.72 9.08
CA VAL A 65 11.18 8.02 10.51
C VAL A 65 11.88 9.36 10.70
N VAL A 66 12.94 9.63 9.94
CA VAL A 66 13.65 10.93 10.00
C VAL A 66 12.70 12.07 9.65
N LEU A 67 11.92 11.93 8.58
CA LEU A 67 10.93 12.93 8.17
C LEU A 67 9.83 13.13 9.20
N PHE A 68 9.36 12.08 9.87
CA PHE A 68 8.35 12.18 10.91
C PHE A 68 8.79 13.11 12.05
N PHE A 69 10.00 12.91 12.58
CA PHE A 69 10.54 13.78 13.62
C PHE A 69 10.84 15.19 13.09
N ALA A 70 11.38 15.31 11.89
CA ALA A 70 11.64 16.61 11.27
C ALA A 70 10.34 17.44 11.14
N LEU A 71 9.25 16.83 10.67
CA LEU A 71 7.93 17.49 10.56
C LEU A 71 7.33 17.81 11.94
N GLY A 72 7.56 16.94 12.94
CA GLY A 72 7.06 17.14 14.30
C GLY A 72 7.68 18.37 14.96
N PHE A 73 8.99 18.55 14.83
CA PHE A 73 9.72 19.68 15.40
C PHE A 73 9.65 20.96 14.56
N ALA A 74 9.64 20.86 13.23
CA ALA A 74 9.67 22.03 12.34
C ALA A 74 8.28 22.64 12.09
N LEU A 75 7.21 21.83 12.10
CA LEU A 75 5.85 22.30 11.84
C LEU A 75 4.97 22.14 13.09
N LYS A 76 4.57 20.90 13.39
CA LYS A 76 3.71 20.51 14.53
C LYS A 76 3.39 19.02 14.49
N TRP A 77 3.18 18.43 15.66
CA TRP A 77 2.86 17.00 15.82
C TRP A 77 1.66 16.49 15.01
N PRO A 78 0.53 17.22 14.85
CA PRO A 78 -0.57 16.74 14.00
C PRO A 78 -0.19 16.53 12.54
N THR A 79 0.71 17.36 11.99
CA THR A 79 1.21 17.21 10.62
C THR A 79 2.09 15.96 10.48
N ALA A 80 2.98 15.72 11.45
CA ALA A 80 3.80 14.51 11.49
C ALA A 80 2.93 13.24 11.59
N ILE A 81 1.88 13.24 12.41
CA ILE A 81 0.95 12.11 12.55
C ILE A 81 0.21 11.87 11.22
N GLY A 82 -0.30 12.93 10.58
CA GLY A 82 -0.94 12.82 9.26
C GLY A 82 -0.01 12.23 8.21
N PHE A 83 1.26 12.67 8.19
CA PHE A 83 2.31 12.10 7.34
C PHE A 83 2.53 10.61 7.63
N ALA A 84 2.67 10.21 8.90
CA ALA A 84 2.89 8.82 9.27
C ALA A 84 1.75 7.92 8.82
N ILE A 85 0.49 8.34 9.02
CA ILE A 85 -0.68 7.59 8.57
C ILE A 85 -0.64 7.42 7.04
N GLY A 86 -0.41 8.50 6.29
CA GLY A 86 -0.32 8.45 4.84
C GLY A 86 0.83 7.58 4.32
N ALA A 87 2.03 7.72 4.91
CA ALA A 87 3.21 6.94 4.52
C ALA A 87 3.02 5.44 4.79
N ILE A 88 2.45 5.07 5.93
CA ILE A 88 2.16 3.67 6.26
C ILE A 88 1.11 3.10 5.31
N LEU A 89 -0.01 3.80 5.10
CA LEU A 89 -1.05 3.34 4.18
C LEU A 89 -0.54 3.22 2.73
N SER A 90 0.28 4.17 2.27
CA SER A 90 0.89 4.11 0.94
C SER A 90 1.86 2.94 0.81
N GLY A 91 2.67 2.68 1.84
CA GLY A 91 3.57 1.54 1.86
C GLY A 91 2.80 0.22 1.83
N LEU A 92 1.76 0.09 2.66
CA LEU A 92 0.90 -1.10 2.65
C LEU A 92 0.25 -1.33 1.28
N ALA A 93 -0.26 -0.27 0.64
CA ALA A 93 -0.85 -0.38 -0.69
C ALA A 93 0.15 -0.89 -1.74
N GLY A 94 1.39 -0.35 -1.73
CA GLY A 94 2.43 -0.79 -2.66
C GLY A 94 2.89 -2.22 -2.41
N TYR A 95 3.08 -2.61 -1.14
CA TYR A 95 3.48 -3.97 -0.78
C TYR A 95 2.40 -4.99 -1.14
N ILE A 96 1.13 -4.72 -0.80
CA ILE A 96 -0.01 -5.61 -1.13
C ILE A 96 -0.16 -5.76 -2.66
N GLY A 97 -0.05 -4.67 -3.42
CA GLY A 97 -0.19 -4.70 -4.88
C GLY A 97 0.80 -5.65 -5.57
N MET A 98 2.01 -5.81 -5.01
CA MET A 98 3.00 -6.76 -5.53
C MET A 98 2.59 -8.22 -5.34
N PHE A 99 1.87 -8.59 -4.27
CA PHE A 99 1.41 -9.98 -4.07
C PHE A 99 0.26 -10.38 -5.00
N VAL A 100 -0.44 -9.40 -5.56
CA VAL A 100 -1.57 -9.61 -6.48
C VAL A 100 -1.11 -9.63 -7.94
N SER A 101 0.08 -9.09 -8.24
CA SER A 101 0.66 -8.98 -9.59
C SER A 101 1.52 -10.19 -9.96
#